data_AF-A0A9X1P1I5-F1
#
_entry.id   AF-A0A9X1P1I5-F1
#
_cell.length_a   1.000
_cell.length_b   1.000
_cell.length_c   1.000
_cell.angle_alpha   90.00
_cell.angle_beta   90.00
_cell.angle_gamma   90.00
#
_symmetry.space_group_name_H-M   'P 1'
#
loop_
_entity.id
_entity.type
_entity.pdbx_description
1 polymer ?
#
loop_
_entity_poly.entity_id
_entity_poly.type
_entity_poly.pdbx_seq_one_letter_code
_entity_poly.pdbx_strand_id
1 'polypeptide(L)'
;MARELTDEAIDSAIERGSRLDKSFPTPSSARFEAASGQIVVEFTNGSAFMVPARALQDLEEASDDDLAAVTIENGYALRWDRLDVDFTIPGLMAGVFGTARFMASEAGRARSAAKAKAARENGRKGGRPRKAIAGTSTG
;
A
#
# COMPACT_ATOMS: atom_id res chain seq x y z
N MET A 1 21.08 -13.92 -13.66
CA MET A 1 20.96 -14.87 -12.53
C MET A 1 19.54 -14.75 -11.99
N ALA A 2 18.62 -15.57 -12.50
CA ALA A 2 17.25 -15.63 -11.99
C ALA A 2 17.29 -16.26 -10.59
N ARG A 3 16.57 -15.67 -9.64
CA ARG A 3 16.44 -16.23 -8.29
C ARG A 3 15.55 -17.46 -8.41
N GLU A 4 16.14 -18.65 -8.36
CA GLU A 4 15.38 -19.90 -8.25
C GLU A 4 14.52 -19.83 -6.99
N LEU A 5 13.21 -19.85 -7.18
CA LEU A 5 12.24 -20.05 -6.11
C LEU A 5 12.36 -21.52 -5.73
N THR A 6 12.97 -21.80 -4.59
CA THR A 6 13.08 -23.17 -4.09
C THR A 6 11.70 -23.65 -3.66
N ASP A 7 11.39 -24.92 -3.90
CA ASP A 7 10.13 -25.55 -3.50
C ASP A 7 9.81 -25.31 -2.02
N GLU A 8 10.85 -25.27 -1.17
CA GLU A 8 10.75 -25.00 0.26
C GLU A 8 10.34 -23.55 0.60
N ALA A 9 10.71 -22.57 -0.24
CA ALA A 9 10.26 -21.18 -0.09
C ALA A 9 8.81 -21.00 -0.54
N ILE A 10 8.38 -21.78 -1.53
CA ILE A 10 6.99 -21.86 -2.01
C ILE A 10 6.13 -22.56 -0.94
N ASP A 11 6.56 -23.71 -0.44
CA ASP A 11 5.87 -24.49 0.59
C ASP A 11 5.76 -23.71 1.91
N SER A 12 6.81 -23.00 2.32
CA SER A 12 6.75 -22.15 3.52
C SER A 12 5.83 -20.93 3.32
N ALA A 13 5.68 -20.42 2.10
CA ALA A 13 4.70 -19.40 1.78
C ALA A 13 3.26 -19.95 1.79
N ILE A 14 3.07 -21.17 1.27
CA ILE A 14 1.78 -21.90 1.28
C ILE A 14 1.37 -22.27 2.72
N GLU A 15 2.28 -22.76 3.57
CA GLU A 15 2.00 -23.10 4.97
C GLU A 15 1.63 -21.87 5.82
N ARG A 16 2.28 -20.72 5.58
CA ARG A 16 1.88 -19.47 6.23
C ARG A 16 0.51 -19.00 5.74
N GLY A 17 0.20 -19.19 4.46
CA GLY A 17 -1.13 -18.94 3.90
C GLY A 17 -2.21 -19.85 4.50
N SER A 18 -1.93 -21.14 4.69
CA SER A 18 -2.93 -22.12 5.14
C SER A 18 -3.30 -22.03 6.63
N ARG A 19 -2.40 -21.53 7.50
CA ARG A 19 -2.75 -21.30 8.92
C ARG A 19 -3.73 -20.15 9.12
N LEU A 20 -3.78 -19.19 8.18
CA LEU A 20 -4.67 -18.04 8.26
C LEU A 20 -6.13 -18.44 7.98
N ASP A 21 -6.36 -19.50 7.20
CA ASP A 21 -7.68 -19.96 6.73
C ASP A 21 -8.68 -20.30 7.86
N LYS A 22 -8.20 -20.59 9.07
CA LYS A 22 -9.06 -20.96 10.23
C LYS A 22 -9.32 -19.83 11.23
N SER A 23 -8.64 -18.68 11.11
CA SER A 23 -8.77 -17.58 12.07
C SER A 23 -9.62 -16.41 11.59
N PHE A 24 -9.92 -16.33 10.29
CA PHE A 24 -10.70 -15.23 9.73
C PHE A 24 -12.18 -15.62 9.55
N PRO A 25 -13.11 -14.68 9.78
CA PRO A 25 -14.49 -14.86 9.34
C PRO A 25 -14.56 -15.10 7.83
N THR A 26 -15.54 -15.85 7.36
CA THR A 26 -15.74 -16.10 5.92
C THR A 26 -16.23 -14.82 5.22
N PRO A 27 -15.57 -14.37 4.15
CA PRO A 27 -16.04 -13.26 3.32
C PRO A 27 -17.39 -13.58 2.67
N SER A 28 -18.31 -12.63 2.67
CA SER A 28 -19.63 -12.73 2.05
C SER A 28 -19.75 -11.85 0.80
N SER A 29 -19.09 -10.69 0.77
CA SER A 29 -19.08 -9.79 -0.39
C SER A 29 -17.83 -8.93 -0.44
N ALA A 30 -17.47 -8.48 -1.64
CA ALA A 30 -16.46 -7.46 -1.86
C ALA A 30 -17.00 -6.43 -2.86
N ARG A 31 -16.72 -5.15 -2.63
CA ARG A 31 -17.08 -4.06 -3.55
C ARG A 31 -16.09 -2.90 -3.45
N PHE A 32 -16.00 -2.13 -4.53
CA PHE A 32 -15.40 -0.80 -4.48
C PHE A 32 -16.47 0.24 -4.10
N GLU A 33 -16.14 1.11 -3.15
CA GLU A 33 -16.95 2.26 -2.77
C GLU A 33 -16.29 3.54 -3.30
N ALA A 34 -16.79 4.05 -4.43
CA ALA A 34 -16.18 5.20 -5.12
C ALA A 34 -16.13 6.48 -4.27
N ALA A 35 -17.14 6.69 -3.40
CA ALA A 35 -17.20 7.87 -2.54
C ALA A 35 -16.01 7.96 -1.55
N SER A 36 -15.53 6.82 -1.08
CA SER A 36 -14.43 6.72 -0.10
C SER A 36 -13.12 6.21 -0.71
N GLY A 37 -13.16 5.69 -1.95
CA GLY A 37 -12.02 5.07 -2.63
C GLY A 37 -11.58 3.76 -1.97
N GLN A 38 -12.49 3.06 -1.28
CA GLN A 38 -12.18 1.85 -0.50
C GLN A 38 -12.64 0.59 -1.21
N ILE A 39 -11.87 -0.48 -1.07
CA ILE A 39 -12.39 -1.84 -1.22
C ILE A 39 -12.97 -2.26 0.13
N VAL A 40 -14.26 -2.60 0.13
CA VAL A 40 -15.01 -3.05 1.29
C VAL A 40 -15.25 -4.54 1.15
N VAL A 41 -14.78 -5.30 2.12
CA VAL A 41 -15.05 -6.74 2.27
C VAL A 41 -15.97 -6.92 3.45
N GLU A 42 -17.15 -7.48 3.21
CA GLU A 42 -18.07 -7.89 4.28
C GLU A 42 -17.90 -9.37 4.58
N PHE A 43 -18.16 -9.74 5.83
CA PHE A 43 -18.04 -11.10 6.32
C PHE A 43 -19.38 -11.64 6.80
N THR A 44 -19.52 -12.96 6.82
CA THR A 44 -20.75 -13.66 7.26
C THR A 44 -21.15 -13.38 8.70
N ASN A 45 -20.19 -12.98 9.55
CA ASN A 45 -20.44 -12.57 10.94
C ASN A 45 -20.91 -11.10 11.08
N GLY A 46 -21.11 -10.38 9.97
CA GLY A 46 -21.55 -8.97 9.94
C GLY A 46 -20.42 -7.96 10.15
N SER A 47 -19.17 -8.40 10.32
CA SER A 47 -18.02 -7.49 10.32
C SER A 47 -17.65 -7.05 8.90
N ALA A 48 -16.91 -5.96 8.79
CA ALA A 48 -16.36 -5.47 7.53
C ALA A 48 -14.89 -5.08 7.69
N PHE A 49 -14.13 -5.28 6.61
CA PHE A 49 -12.75 -4.82 6.45
C PHE A 49 -12.69 -3.87 5.26
N MET A 50 -11.96 -2.76 5.42
CA MET A 50 -11.85 -1.72 4.41
C MET A 50 -10.38 -1.40 4.16
N VAL A 51 -10.00 -1.31 2.90
CA VAL A 51 -8.64 -0.94 2.48
C VAL A 51 -8.69 0.07 1.33
N PRO A 52 -7.81 1.09 1.30
CA PRO A 52 -7.78 2.03 0.19
C PRO A 52 -7.34 1.33 -1.10
N ALA A 53 -8.17 1.36 -2.14
CA ALA A 53 -7.91 0.63 -3.38
C ALA A 53 -6.57 1.06 -4.02
N ARG A 54 -6.34 2.38 -4.07
CA ARG A 54 -5.15 2.98 -4.71
C ARG A 54 -3.88 2.92 -3.85
N ALA A 55 -3.94 2.30 -2.67
CA ALA A 55 -2.76 1.96 -1.89
C ALA A 55 -2.21 0.57 -2.25
N LEU A 56 -2.99 -0.23 -2.98
CA LEU A 56 -2.61 -1.55 -3.43
C LEU A 56 -1.77 -1.43 -4.70
N GLN A 57 -0.68 -2.20 -4.75
CA GLN A 57 0.19 -2.27 -5.91
C GLN A 57 -0.63 -2.67 -7.15
N ASP A 58 -0.32 -2.03 -8.27
CA ASP A 58 -0.93 -2.25 -9.59
C ASP A 58 -2.41 -1.78 -9.68
N LEU A 59 -2.95 -1.15 -8.63
CA LEU A 59 -4.27 -0.52 -8.60
C LEU A 59 -4.22 1.01 -8.41
N GLU A 60 -3.03 1.61 -8.31
CA GLU A 60 -2.82 3.02 -7.97
C GLU A 60 -3.54 3.95 -8.97
N GLU A 61 -3.48 3.60 -10.26
CA GLU A 61 -4.02 4.37 -11.38
C GLU A 61 -5.24 3.71 -12.04
N ALA A 62 -5.72 2.58 -11.53
CA ALA A 62 -6.87 1.85 -12.09
C ALA A 62 -8.13 2.73 -12.16
N SER A 63 -8.98 2.58 -13.18
CA SER A 63 -10.23 3.34 -13.22
C SER A 63 -11.20 2.86 -12.12
N ASP A 64 -12.13 3.71 -11.70
CA ASP A 64 -13.15 3.32 -10.73
C ASP A 64 -14.00 2.14 -11.23
N ASP A 65 -14.23 2.06 -12.54
CA ASP A 65 -14.92 0.94 -13.20
C ASP A 65 -14.10 -0.36 -13.11
N ASP A 66 -12.79 -0.30 -13.34
CA ASP A 66 -11.92 -1.46 -13.18
C ASP A 66 -11.85 -1.87 -11.70
N LEU A 67 -11.77 -0.92 -10.76
CA LEU A 67 -11.78 -1.20 -9.32
C LEU A 67 -13.09 -1.85 -8.86
N ALA A 68 -14.22 -1.42 -9.43
CA ALA A 68 -15.54 -1.98 -9.15
C ALA A 68 -15.72 -3.43 -9.63
N ALA A 69 -14.84 -3.91 -10.53
CA ALA A 69 -14.87 -5.29 -11.02
C ALA A 69 -14.24 -6.31 -10.03
N VAL A 70 -14.00 -5.92 -8.78
CA VAL A 70 -13.47 -6.81 -7.74
C VAL A 70 -14.39 -8.02 -7.51
N THR A 71 -13.80 -9.21 -7.44
CA THR A 71 -14.49 -10.46 -7.08
C THR A 71 -13.78 -11.16 -5.93
N ILE A 72 -14.52 -12.03 -5.21
CA ILE A 72 -13.93 -12.94 -4.22
C ILE A 72 -13.71 -14.30 -4.91
N GLU A 73 -12.47 -14.78 -4.91
CA GLU A 73 -12.08 -16.11 -5.36
C GLU A 73 -11.54 -16.95 -4.20
N ASN A 74 -11.71 -18.27 -4.28
CA ASN A 74 -11.14 -19.24 -3.33
C ASN A 74 -11.44 -18.90 -1.86
N GLY A 75 -12.58 -18.25 -1.60
CA GLY A 75 -13.03 -17.84 -0.27
C GLY A 75 -12.34 -16.59 0.31
N TYR A 76 -11.05 -16.36 0.03
CA TYR A 76 -10.28 -15.28 0.68
C TYR A 76 -9.39 -14.46 -0.25
N ALA A 77 -9.42 -14.68 -1.57
CA ALA A 77 -8.69 -13.86 -2.54
C ALA A 77 -9.62 -12.80 -3.13
N LEU A 78 -9.15 -11.56 -3.22
CA LEU A 78 -9.74 -10.51 -4.04
C LEU A 78 -9.06 -10.53 -5.39
N ARG A 79 -9.83 -10.49 -6.47
CA ARG A 79 -9.32 -10.54 -7.84
C ARG A 79 -9.91 -9.44 -8.71
N TRP A 80 -9.08 -8.92 -9.62
CA TRP A 80 -9.46 -8.04 -10.71
C TRP A 80 -9.01 -8.65 -12.04
N ASP A 81 -9.89 -9.39 -12.71
CA ASP A 81 -9.56 -10.13 -13.94
C ASP A 81 -8.95 -9.28 -15.04
N ARG A 82 -9.49 -8.07 -15.23
CA ARG A 82 -9.03 -7.14 -16.27
C ARG A 82 -7.64 -6.56 -16.00
N LEU A 83 -7.26 -6.49 -14.74
CA LEU A 83 -5.98 -5.91 -14.29
C LEU A 83 -4.93 -7.00 -14.07
N ASP A 84 -5.33 -8.27 -14.04
CA ASP A 84 -4.48 -9.42 -13.67
C ASP A 84 -3.84 -9.21 -12.28
N VAL A 85 -4.67 -8.79 -11.32
CA VAL A 85 -4.25 -8.48 -9.96
C VAL A 85 -5.05 -9.32 -8.97
N ASP A 86 -4.33 -9.91 -8.01
CA ASP A 86 -4.89 -10.64 -6.89
C ASP A 86 -4.28 -10.22 -5.55
N PHE A 87 -5.10 -10.23 -4.51
CA PHE A 87 -4.68 -10.01 -3.12
C PHE A 87 -5.40 -10.97 -2.20
N THR A 88 -4.69 -11.51 -1.21
CA THR A 88 -5.36 -12.28 -0.14
C THR A 88 -5.91 -11.32 0.93
N ILE A 89 -7.15 -11.52 1.34
CA ILE A 89 -7.78 -10.75 2.43
C ILE A 89 -6.95 -10.83 3.72
N PRO A 90 -6.47 -12.01 4.17
CA PRO A 90 -5.55 -12.09 5.30
C PRO A 90 -4.25 -11.30 5.11
N GLY A 91 -3.68 -11.29 3.90
CA GLY A 91 -2.47 -10.53 3.58
C GLY A 91 -2.70 -9.03 3.70
N LEU A 92 -3.83 -8.54 3.19
CA LEU A 92 -4.23 -7.14 3.33
C LEU A 92 -4.44 -6.75 4.79
N MET A 93 -5.10 -7.60 5.59
CA MET A 93 -5.26 -7.39 7.04
C MET A 93 -3.92 -7.37 7.78
N ALA A 94 -2.93 -8.11 7.30
CA ALA A 94 -1.56 -8.10 7.82
C ALA A 94 -0.71 -6.91 7.31
N GLY A 95 -1.27 -6.03 6.48
CA GLY A 95 -0.60 -4.85 5.94
C GLY A 95 0.27 -5.10 4.71
N VAL A 96 0.06 -6.21 4.00
CA VAL A 96 0.76 -6.54 2.76
C VAL A 96 -0.03 -5.98 1.57
N PHE A 97 0.35 -4.80 1.08
CA PHE A 97 -0.34 -4.12 -0.04
C PHE A 97 0.37 -4.28 -1.39
N GLY A 98 1.41 -5.12 -1.44
CA GLY A 98 2.17 -5.38 -2.65
C GLY A 98 3.51 -6.05 -2.33
N THR A 99 4.38 -6.10 -3.33
CA THR A 99 5.73 -6.64 -3.20
C THR A 99 6.55 -5.85 -2.16
N ALA A 100 7.52 -6.52 -1.54
CA ALA A 100 8.43 -5.85 -0.60
C ALA A 100 9.15 -4.65 -1.23
N ARG A 101 9.47 -4.72 -2.54
CA ARG A 101 10.07 -3.62 -3.29
C ARG A 101 9.11 -2.42 -3.40
N PHE A 102 7.86 -2.69 -3.77
CA PHE A 102 6.82 -1.66 -3.86
C PHE A 102 6.64 -0.96 -2.51
N MET A 103 6.41 -1.73 -1.44
CA MET A 103 6.22 -1.22 -0.09
C MET A 103 7.40 -0.39 0.42
N ALA A 104 8.63 -0.83 0.14
CA ALA A 104 9.83 -0.06 0.48
C ALA A 104 9.91 1.26 -0.29
N SER A 105 9.52 1.26 -1.56
CA SER A 105 9.48 2.47 -2.38
C SER A 105 8.45 3.48 -1.86
N GLU A 106 7.28 3.00 -1.44
CA GLU A 106 6.19 3.85 -0.95
C GLU A 106 6.53 4.48 0.40
N ALA A 107 7.12 3.71 1.32
CA ALA A 107 7.65 4.23 2.57
C ALA A 107 8.76 5.29 2.35
N GLY A 108 9.63 5.08 1.34
CA GLY A 108 10.66 6.04 0.95
C GLY A 108 10.10 7.34 0.36
N ARG A 109 9.06 7.22 -0.49
CA ARG A 109 8.35 8.36 -1.09
C ARG A 109 7.66 9.21 -0.03
N ALA A 110 6.93 8.58 0.90
CA ALA A 110 6.27 9.28 2.01
C ALA A 110 7.27 10.11 2.85
N ARG A 111 8.42 9.53 3.20
CA ARG A 111 9.50 10.25 3.93
C ARG A 111 10.06 11.42 3.14
N SER A 112 10.23 11.26 1.83
CA SER A 112 10.77 12.29 0.94
C SER A 112 9.80 13.48 0.81
N ALA A 113 8.49 13.21 0.68
CA ALA A 113 7.46 14.24 0.67
C ALA A 113 7.42 15.03 1.99
N ALA A 114 7.48 14.33 3.14
CA ALA A 114 7.54 14.96 4.45
C ALA A 114 8.79 15.83 4.62
N LYS A 115 9.97 15.34 4.20
CA LYS A 115 11.23 16.11 4.23
C LYS A 115 11.16 17.36 3.35
N ALA A 116 10.57 17.25 2.15
CA ALA A 116 10.38 18.38 1.25
C ALA A 116 9.44 19.43 1.86
N LYS A 117 8.32 19.01 2.48
CA LYS A 117 7.41 19.91 3.20
C LYS A 117 8.13 20.64 4.35
N ALA A 118 8.88 19.92 5.18
CA ALA A 118 9.66 20.51 6.26
C ALA A 118 10.72 21.50 5.77
N ALA A 119 11.42 21.19 4.66
CA ALA A 119 12.39 22.11 4.06
C ALA A 119 11.74 23.41 3.58
N ARG A 120 10.55 23.34 2.96
CA ARG A 120 9.79 24.53 2.56
C ARG A 120 9.35 25.38 3.75
N GLU A 121 8.84 24.75 4.81
CA GLU A 121 8.44 25.44 6.04
C GLU A 121 9.63 26.11 6.75
N ASN A 122 10.77 25.42 6.83
CA ASN A 122 11.99 25.96 7.43
C ASN A 122 12.59 27.08 6.57
N GLY A 123 12.58 26.94 5.24
CA GLY A 123 13.00 27.99 4.32
C GLY A 123 12.15 29.26 4.45
N ARG A 124 10.84 29.13 4.69
CA ARG A 124 9.92 30.26 4.93
C ARG A 124 10.22 31.00 6.23
N LYS A 125 10.77 30.32 7.24
CA LYS A 125 11.19 30.92 8.52
C LYS A 125 12.58 31.59 8.45
N GLY A 126 13.24 31.58 7.29
CA GLY A 126 14.51 32.26 7.04
C GLY A 126 15.68 31.29 6.84
N GLY A 127 16.27 31.31 5.65
CA GLY A 127 17.51 30.58 5.33
C GLY A 127 18.77 31.32 5.78
N ARG A 128 19.90 30.59 5.81
CA ARG A 128 21.26 30.96 6.26
C ARG A 128 21.49 32.48 6.41
N PRO A 129 21.72 33.01 7.64
CA PRO A 129 22.02 34.42 7.84
C PRO A 129 23.19 34.84 6.94
N ARG A 130 23.02 35.95 6.20
CA ARG A 130 24.07 36.48 5.31
C ARG A 130 25.30 36.78 6.16
N LYS A 131 26.44 36.20 5.78
CA LYS A 131 27.74 36.55 6.36
C LYS A 131 27.97 38.04 6.07
N ALA A 132 27.88 38.89 7.10
CA ALA A 132 28.20 40.30 6.99
C ALA A 132 29.67 40.42 6.57
N ILE A 133 29.90 41.07 5.43
CA ILE A 133 31.24 41.45 4.99
C ILE A 133 31.61 42.62 5.91
N ALA A 134 32.51 42.39 6.87
CA ALA A 134 33.00 43.45 7.74
C ALA A 134 33.74 44.47 6.86
N GLY A 135 33.16 45.67 6.79
CA GLY A 135 33.68 46.78 6.03
C GLY A 135 35.07 47.19 6.49
N THR A 136 35.90 47.47 5.51
CA THR A 136 37.11 48.28 5.56
C THR A 136 36.90 49.53 6.43
N SER A 137 37.77 49.75 7.43
CA SER A 137 38.03 51.09 7.96
C SER A 137 39.53 51.31 8.03
N THR A 138 39.97 52.19 7.15
CA THR A 138 41.24 52.91 7.17
C THR A 138 41.41 53.67 8.50
N GLY A 139 42.62 53.63 9.05
CA GLY A 139 43.09 54.43 10.17
C GLY A 139 44.55 54.15 10.42
#